data_AF-A0A0F3M7E0-F1
#
_entry.id   AF-A0A0F3M7E0-F1
#
_cell.length_a   1.000
_cell.length_b   1.000
_cell.length_c   1.000
_cell.angle_alpha   90.00
_cell.angle_beta   90.00
_cell.angle_gamma   90.00
#
_symmetry.space_group_name_H-M   'P 1'
#
loop_
_entity.id
_entity.type
_entity.pdbx_description
1 polymer ?
#
loop_
_entity_poly.entity_id
_entity_poly.type
_entity_poly.pdbx_seq_one_letter_code
_entity_poly.pdbx_strand_id
1 'polypeptide(L)' 'MNLINPEAYYNKGIALMNLGDIHGAIENYDIAIRYRPNYSEAYHNKGLTLAFLGQFQKAIEHFDLAIKYDP' A
#
# COMPACT_ATOMS: atom_id res chain seq x y z
N MET A 1 -20.62 13.66 -7.73
CA MET A 1 -19.56 13.55 -6.71
C MET A 1 -18.82 12.27 -7.00
N ASN A 2 -17.58 12.32 -7.49
CA ASN A 2 -16.80 11.11 -7.69
C ASN A 2 -16.32 10.67 -6.30
N LEU A 3 -17.03 9.70 -5.70
CA LEU A 3 -16.68 9.15 -4.39
C LEU A 3 -15.40 8.35 -4.57
N ILE A 4 -14.27 8.98 -4.28
CA ILE A 4 -12.99 8.31 -4.26
C ILE A 4 -13.03 7.29 -3.12
N ASN A 5 -12.83 6.01 -3.44
CA ASN A 5 -12.88 4.91 -2.48
C ASN A 5 -11.46 4.33 -2.27
N PRO A 6 -10.75 4.72 -1.20
CA PRO A 6 -9.42 4.21 -0.88
C PRO A 6 -9.36 2.68 -0.77
N GLU A 7 -10.42 2.05 -0.28
CA GLU A 7 -10.52 0.60 -0.12
C GLU A 7 -10.52 -0.11 -1.48
N ALA A 8 -11.17 0.46 -2.49
CA ALA A 8 -11.17 -0.10 -3.84
C ALA A 8 -9.76 -0.07 -4.47
N TYR A 9 -9.01 1.02 -4.28
CA TYR A 9 -7.61 1.08 -4.71
C TYR A 9 -6.73 0.09 -3.96
N TYR A 10 -6.88 -0.01 -2.64
CA TYR A 10 -6.17 -1.00 -1.83
C TYR A 10 -6.42 -2.44 -2.32
N ASN A 11 -7.69 -2.83 -2.51
CA ASN A 11 -8.06 -4.16 -2.98
C ASN A 11 -7.55 -4.43 -4.41
N LYS A 12 -7.55 -3.41 -5.28
CA LYS A 12 -6.93 -3.51 -6.60
C LYS A 12 -5.42 -3.71 -6.50
N GLY A 13 -4.74 -3.05 -5.57
CA GLY A 13 -3.32 -3.24 -5.29
C GLY A 13 -2.99 -4.67 -4.89
N ILE A 14 -3.81 -5.29 -4.03
CA ILE A 14 -3.68 -6.71 -3.64
C ILE A 14 -3.82 -7.61 -4.87
N ALA A 15 -4.85 -7.40 -5.68
CA ALA A 15 -5.09 -8.20 -6.87
C ALA A 15 -3.93 -8.10 -7.88
N LEU A 16 -3.36 -6.91 -8.06
CA LEU A 16 -2.19 -6.69 -8.91
C LEU A 16 -0.93 -7.37 -8.38
N MET A 17 -0.69 -7.34 -7.06
CA MET A 17 0.39 -8.13 -6.45
C MET A 17 0.25 -9.62 -6.74
N ASN A 18 -0.96 -10.17 -6.59
CA ASN A 18 -1.25 -11.57 -6.87
C ASN A 18 -1.08 -11.92 -8.36
N LEU A 19 -1.30 -10.96 -9.26
CA LEU A 19 -1.05 -11.09 -10.70
C LEU A 19 0.44 -10.98 -11.07
N GLY A 20 1.27 -10.48 -10.15
CA GLY A 20 2.68 -10.17 -10.39
C GLY A 20 2.94 -8.78 -11.00
N ASP A 21 1.90 -7.93 -11.11
CA ASP A 21 2.07 -6.52 -11.48
C ASP A 21 2.44 -5.70 -10.23
N ILE A 22 3.72 -5.79 -9.88
CA ILE A 22 4.28 -5.18 -8.68
C ILE A 22 4.21 -3.65 -8.73
N HIS A 23 4.47 -3.05 -9.89
CA HIS A 23 4.43 -1.59 -10.05
C HIS A 23 3.00 -1.06 -9.96
N GLY A 24 2.05 -1.72 -10.61
CA GLY A 24 0.63 -1.39 -10.51
C GLY A 24 0.13 -1.53 -9.08
N ALA A 25 0.59 -2.53 -8.32
CA ALA A 25 0.25 -2.66 -6.91
C ALA A 25 0.71 -1.47 -6.06
N ILE A 26 1.98 -1.06 -6.19
CA ILE A 26 2.53 0.09 -5.48
C ILE A 26 1.73 1.36 -5.78
N GLU A 27 1.42 1.62 -7.05
CA GLU A 27 0.66 2.81 -7.44
C GLU A 27 -0.74 2.83 -6.80
N ASN A 28 -1.41 1.67 -6.75
CA ASN A 28 -2.74 1.58 -6.16
C ASN A 28 -2.70 1.72 -4.62
N TYR A 29 -1.67 1.20 -3.95
CA TYR A 29 -1.46 1.48 -2.52
C TYR A 29 -1.18 2.96 -2.26
N ASP A 30 -0.39 3.63 -3.12
CA ASP A 30 -0.12 5.06 -3.02
C ASP A 30 -1.39 5.91 -3.17
N ILE A 31 -2.27 5.52 -4.09
CA ILE A 31 -3.56 6.18 -4.23
C ILE A 31 -4.43 5.95 -2.97
N ALA A 32 -4.49 4.72 -2.45
CA ALA A 32 -5.23 4.42 -1.22
C ALA A 32 -4.72 5.27 -0.03
N ILE A 33 -3.40 5.35 0.14
CA ILE A 33 -2.73 6.16 1.17
C ILE A 33 -3.03 7.66 0.96
N ARG A 34 -2.97 8.16 -0.27
CA ARG A 34 -3.25 9.57 -0.57
C ARG A 34 -4.64 9.99 -0.13
N TYR A 35 -5.63 9.12 -0.29
CA TYR A 35 -7.02 9.41 0.05
C TYR A 35 -7.43 8.97 1.46
N ARG A 36 -6.65 8.10 2.10
CA ARG A 36 -6.75 7.75 3.52
C ARG A 36 -5.34 7.68 4.14
N PRO A 37 -4.78 8.81 4.61
CA PRO A 37 -3.40 8.87 5.10
C PRO A 37 -3.11 8.06 6.36
N ASN A 38 -4.14 7.55 7.05
CA ASN A 38 -4.02 6.66 8.20
C ASN A 38 -4.40 5.21 7.87
N TYR A 39 -4.35 4.80 6.60
CA TYR A 39 -4.72 3.46 6.17
C TYR A 39 -3.57 2.46 6.42
N SER A 40 -3.47 1.94 7.65
CA SER A 40 -2.37 1.07 8.09
C SER A 40 -2.18 -0.15 7.19
N GLU A 41 -3.26 -0.78 6.71
CA GLU A 41 -3.18 -1.95 5.82
C GLU A 41 -2.55 -1.62 4.46
N ALA A 42 -2.79 -0.42 3.91
CA ALA A 42 -2.17 0.01 2.66
C ALA A 42 -0.66 0.26 2.85
N TYR A 43 -0.26 0.82 3.99
CA TYR A 43 1.16 0.96 4.36
C TYR A 43 1.85 -0.39 4.52
N HIS A 44 1.23 -1.33 5.25
CA HIS A 44 1.73 -2.69 5.43
C HIS A 44 1.95 -3.37 4.08
N ASN A 45 0.91 -3.44 3.23
CA ASN A 45 1.03 -4.15 1.96
C ASN A 45 2.04 -3.50 1.01
N LYS A 46 2.13 -2.16 0.99
CA LYS A 46 3.20 -1.47 0.24
C LYS A 46 4.59 -1.83 0.79
N GLY A 47 4.75 -1.93 2.11
CA GLY A 47 5.98 -2.39 2.76
C GLY A 47 6.39 -3.79 2.31
N LEU A 48 5.44 -4.74 2.30
CA LEU A 48 5.67 -6.11 1.79
C LEU A 48 6.09 -6.10 0.32
N THR A 49 5.41 -5.32 -0.51
CA THR A 49 5.72 -5.19 -1.93
C THR A 49 7.13 -4.62 -2.16
N LEU A 50 7.54 -3.61 -1.37
CA LEU A 50 8.88 -3.05 -1.43
C LEU A 50 9.95 -4.05 -0.96
N ALA A 51 9.66 -4.84 0.08
CA ALA A 51 10.54 -5.90 0.55
C ALA A 51 10.72 -7.00 -0.52
N PHE A 52 9.64 -7.36 -1.24
CA PHE A 52 9.71 -8.29 -2.37
C PHE A 52 10.65 -7.78 -3.48
N LEU A 53 10.72 -6.46 -3.70
CA LEU A 53 11.66 -5.83 -4.63
C LEU A 53 13.08 -5.63 -4.06
N GLY A 54 13.36 -6.10 -2.84
CA GLY A 54 14.64 -5.89 -2.15
C GLY A 54 14.85 -4.45 -1.63
N GLN A 55 13.83 -3.59 -1.66
CA GLN A 55 13.90 -2.22 -1.16
C GLN A 55 13.65 -2.16 0.35
N PHE A 56 14.49 -2.86 1.12
CA PHE A 56 14.26 -3.11 2.55
C PHE A 56 14.16 -1.83 3.40
N GLN A 57 14.98 -0.81 3.13
CA GLN A 57 14.93 0.45 3.88
C GLN A 57 13.56 1.13 3.75
N LYS A 58 13.02 1.20 2.53
CA LYS A 58 11.70 1.78 2.30
C LYS A 58 10.59 0.89 2.86
N ALA A 59 10.77 -0.43 2.81
CA ALA A 59 9.82 -1.35 3.43
C ALA A 59 9.68 -1.08 4.94
N ILE A 60 10.80 -0.92 5.64
CA ILE A 60 10.83 -0.57 7.07
C ILE A 60 10.09 0.75 7.32
N GLU A 61 10.37 1.80 6.56
CA GLU A 61 9.67 3.08 6.69
C GLU A 61 8.13 2.93 6.54
N HIS A 62 7.69 2.10 5.59
CA HIS A 62 6.27 1.83 5.39
C HIS A 62 5.67 0.97 6.51
N PHE A 63 6.42 0.03 7.09
CA PHE A 63 5.98 -0.73 8.26
C PHE A 63 5.89 0.15 9.51
N ASP A 64 6.84 1.06 9.72
CA ASP A 64 6.80 2.03 10.82
C ASP A 64 5.56 2.93 10.72
N LEU A 65 5.18 3.33 9.51
CA LEU A 65 3.94 4.07 9.27
C LEU A 65 2.70 3.22 9.55
N ALA A 66 2.69 1.94 9.18
CA ALA A 66 1.58 1.04 9.51
C ALA A 66 1.40 0.92 11.03
N ILE A 67 2.48 0.65 11.78
CA ILE A 67 2.49 0.58 13.25
C ILE A 67 2.06 1.90 13.88
N LYS A 68 2.51 3.04 13.34
CA LYS A 68 2.12 4.36 13.84
C LYS A 68 0.61 4.59 13.77
N TYR A 69 -0.05 4.12 12.71
CA TYR A 69 -1.48 4.35 12.51
C TYR A 69 -2.36 3.25 13.12
N ASP A 70 -1.82 2.06 13.35
CA ASP A 70 -2.48 0.92 14.00
C ASP A 70 -1.41 0.10 14.79
N PRO A 71 -1.18 0.44 16.08
CA PRO A 71 -0.10 -0.14 16.91
C PRO A 71 -0.27 -1.60 17.32
#